data_AF-A0A964V520-F1
#
_entry.id   AF-A0A964V520-F1
#
_cell.length_a   1.000
_cell.length_b   1.000
_cell.length_c   1.000
_cell.angle_alpha   90.00
_cell.angle_beta   90.00
_cell.angle_gamma   90.00
#
_symmetry.space_group_name_H-M   'P 1'
#
loop_
_entity.id
_entity.type
_entity.pdbx_description
1 polymer ?
#
loop_
_entity_poly.entity_id
_entity_poly.type
_entity_poly.pdbx_seq_one_letter_code
_entity_poly.pdbx_strand_id
1 'polypeptide(L)'
;MGAPRLLTECGWSDLGCGPGRRHAALGGGMFEGTMERCRQCVRTGRYVVTLHAVDEMEADGFNVLDLESGILRGSILEVRRDRETHERKCRVRGVTTYGRLIEQIVRLRFGGTLVIITVYEP
;
A
#
# COMPACT_ATOMS: atom_id res chain seq x y z
N MET A 1 -9.95 17.59 34.99
CA MET A 1 -9.45 16.28 34.50
C MET A 1 -9.24 16.45 33.00
N GLY A 2 -8.00 16.73 32.61
CA GLY A 2 -7.63 17.09 31.25
C GLY A 2 -7.26 15.85 30.45
N ALA A 3 -7.87 15.70 29.27
CA ALA A 3 -7.45 14.73 28.28
C ALA A 3 -6.10 15.18 27.67
N PRO A 4 -5.11 14.28 27.50
CA PRO A 4 -3.89 14.64 26.78
C PRO A 4 -4.17 14.74 25.28
N ARG A 5 -3.82 15.91 24.72
CA ARG A 5 -3.72 16.18 23.29
C ARG A 5 -2.78 15.15 22.65
N LEU A 6 -3.32 14.29 21.78
CA LEU A 6 -2.51 13.48 20.90
C LEU A 6 -1.97 14.38 19.78
N LEU A 7 -0.65 14.38 19.67
CA LEU A 7 0.13 15.12 18.69
C LEU A 7 -0.22 14.63 17.28
N THR A 8 -0.96 15.48 16.58
CA THR A 8 -0.89 15.67 15.13
C THR A 8 0.56 15.93 14.72
N GLU A 9 1.12 15.11 13.83
CA GLU A 9 2.04 15.48 12.74
C GLU A 9 2.56 14.24 11.99
N CYS A 10 1.71 13.68 11.12
CA CYS A 10 2.15 12.89 9.96
C CYS A 10 1.31 13.36 8.77
N GLY A 11 1.91 14.21 7.93
CA GLY A 11 1.23 14.96 6.86
C GLY A 11 0.70 14.09 5.73
N TRP A 12 -0.51 13.56 5.89
CA TRP A 12 -1.27 12.86 4.85
C TRP A 12 -2.75 13.28 4.78
N SER A 13 -3.16 14.34 5.48
CA SER A 13 -4.58 14.67 5.68
C SER A 13 -5.30 15.37 4.50
N ASP A 14 -4.66 15.58 3.34
CA ASP A 14 -5.23 16.41 2.25
C ASP A 14 -5.41 15.68 0.91
N LEU A 15 -5.98 14.47 0.90
CA LEU A 15 -6.38 13.82 -0.36
C LEU A 15 -7.90 13.67 -0.44
N GLY A 16 -8.51 14.70 -1.02
CA GLY A 16 -9.92 14.78 -1.36
C GLY A 16 -10.42 13.57 -2.16
N CYS A 17 -11.56 13.06 -1.69
CA CYS A 17 -12.41 12.09 -2.34
C CYS A 17 -13.00 12.66 -3.65
N GLY A 18 -12.83 11.96 -4.77
CA GLY A 18 -13.46 12.26 -6.05
C GLY A 18 -13.76 10.97 -6.83
N PRO A 19 -14.95 10.81 -7.44
CA PRO A 19 -15.43 9.50 -7.86
C PRO A 19 -14.90 9.07 -9.22
N GLY A 20 -14.57 7.78 -9.31
CA GLY A 20 -14.77 6.93 -10.48
C GLY A 20 -14.05 7.33 -11.77
N ARG A 21 -12.89 6.72 -12.03
CA ARG A 21 -12.47 6.43 -13.42
C ARG A 21 -11.94 5.01 -13.55
N ARG A 22 -12.51 4.33 -14.54
CA ARG A 22 -12.19 2.98 -15.03
C ARG A 22 -10.70 2.93 -15.37
N HIS A 23 -9.93 2.04 -14.77
CA HIS A 23 -8.56 1.80 -15.20
C HIS A 23 -8.57 0.74 -16.30
N ALA A 24 -8.53 1.23 -17.53
CA ALA A 24 -8.12 0.45 -18.68
C ALA A 24 -6.67 -0.03 -18.51
N ALA A 25 -6.42 -1.24 -18.98
CA ALA A 25 -5.14 -1.91 -18.95
C ALA A 25 -4.09 -1.30 -19.91
N LEU A 26 -2.83 -1.67 -19.67
CA LEU A 26 -1.68 -1.65 -20.60
C LEU A 26 -1.01 -0.29 -20.85
N GLY A 27 0.01 -0.02 -20.06
CA GLY A 27 1.11 0.88 -20.39
C GLY A 27 2.25 0.58 -19.43
N GLY A 28 3.40 0.14 -19.94
CA GLY A 28 4.59 -0.09 -19.11
C GLY A 28 4.95 1.20 -18.38
N GLY A 29 4.46 1.32 -17.14
CA GLY A 29 4.58 2.53 -16.35
C GLY A 29 6.01 2.68 -15.84
N MET A 30 6.36 3.91 -15.46
CA MET A 30 7.64 4.28 -14.84
C MET A 30 8.07 3.35 -13.67
N PHE A 31 7.13 2.57 -13.10
CA PHE A 31 7.34 1.71 -11.95
C PHE A 31 7.14 0.21 -12.21
N GLU A 32 6.99 -0.24 -13.47
CA GLU A 32 6.64 -1.63 -13.78
C GLU A 32 7.64 -2.64 -13.20
N GLY A 33 8.95 -2.37 -13.31
CA GLY A 33 9.98 -3.25 -12.73
C GLY A 33 9.92 -3.35 -11.20
N THR A 34 9.56 -2.25 -10.52
CA THR A 34 9.34 -2.27 -9.06
C THR A 34 8.07 -3.04 -8.72
N MET A 35 7.00 -2.82 -9.50
CA MET A 35 5.74 -3.50 -9.31
C MET A 35 5.89 -5.02 -9.48
N GLU A 36 6.60 -5.47 -10.50
CA GLU A 36 6.82 -6.90 -10.72
C GLU A 36 7.62 -7.54 -9.58
N ARG A 37 8.58 -6.81 -8.99
CA ARG A 37 9.28 -7.27 -7.79
C ARG A 37 8.33 -7.40 -6.59
N CYS A 38 7.40 -6.46 -6.41
CA CYS A 38 6.36 -6.58 -5.37
C CYS A 38 5.48 -7.82 -5.61
N ARG A 39 5.01 -8.01 -6.85
CA ARG A 39 4.20 -9.19 -7.22
C ARG A 39 4.96 -10.49 -6.97
N GLN A 40 6.24 -10.55 -7.33
CA GLN A 40 7.08 -11.72 -7.08
C GLN A 40 7.23 -12.02 -5.58
N CYS A 41 7.37 -10.98 -4.74
CA CYS A 41 7.41 -11.17 -3.29
C CYS A 41 6.12 -11.78 -2.76
N VAL A 42 4.96 -11.30 -3.22
CA VAL A 42 3.65 -11.88 -2.84
C VAL A 42 3.52 -13.33 -3.31
N ARG A 43 3.79 -13.62 -4.60
CA ARG A 43 3.68 -14.97 -5.16
C ARG A 43 4.58 -16.00 -4.46
N THR A 44 5.68 -15.56 -3.86
CA THR A 44 6.64 -16.43 -3.16
C THR A 44 6.50 -16.38 -1.64
N GLY A 45 5.50 -15.68 -1.09
CA GLY A 45 5.32 -15.51 0.35
C GLY A 45 6.44 -14.70 1.03
N ARG A 46 7.24 -13.96 0.26
CA ARG A 46 8.37 -13.15 0.75
C ARG A 46 7.94 -11.74 1.14
N TYR A 47 6.94 -11.66 2.01
CA TYR A 47 6.50 -10.39 2.56
C TYR A 47 6.20 -10.50 4.04
N VAL A 48 6.22 -9.35 4.71
CA VAL A 48 5.82 -9.22 6.12
C VAL A 48 4.81 -8.10 6.25
N VAL A 49 3.84 -8.28 7.12
CA VAL A 49 2.82 -7.28 7.45
C VAL A 49 3.18 -6.69 8.81
N THR A 50 3.28 -5.37 8.90
CA THR A 50 3.50 -4.70 10.19
C THR A 50 2.24 -4.81 11.06
N LEU A 51 2.41 -4.70 12.39
CA LEU A 51 1.26 -4.65 13.30
C LEU A 51 0.27 -3.53 12.92
N HIS A 52 0.80 -2.35 12.57
CA HIS A 52 -0.01 -1.21 12.12
C HIS A 52 -0.85 -1.55 10.87
N ALA A 53 -0.29 -2.25 9.88
CA ALA A 53 -1.06 -2.67 8.71
C ALA A 53 -2.12 -3.71 9.07
N VAL A 54 -1.87 -4.60 10.06
CA VAL A 54 -2.89 -5.55 10.54
C VAL A 54 -4.06 -4.80 11.17
N ASP A 55 -3.78 -3.83 12.04
CA ASP A 55 -4.82 -3.04 12.73
C ASP A 55 -5.71 -2.27 11.73
N GLU A 56 -5.11 -1.68 10.68
CA GLU A 56 -5.86 -0.97 9.63
C GLU A 56 -6.64 -1.92 8.72
N MET A 57 -6.05 -3.08 8.36
CA MET A 57 -6.77 -4.10 7.61
C MET A 57 -8.02 -4.57 8.37
N GLU A 58 -7.92 -4.78 9.68
CA GLU A 58 -9.05 -5.15 10.52
C GLU A 58 -10.11 -4.03 10.55
N ALA A 59 -9.68 -2.77 10.71
CA ALA A 59 -10.56 -1.61 10.73
C ALA A 59 -11.38 -1.47 9.42
N ASP A 60 -10.77 -1.74 8.27
CA ASP A 60 -11.41 -1.61 6.94
C ASP A 60 -12.03 -2.93 6.42
N GLY A 61 -11.98 -4.00 7.23
CA GLY A 61 -12.52 -5.30 6.89
C GLY A 61 -11.80 -6.01 5.74
N PHE A 62 -10.50 -5.77 5.60
CA PHE A 62 -9.63 -6.49 4.66
C PHE A 62 -8.96 -7.70 5.32
N ASN A 63 -8.84 -8.78 4.56
CA ASN A 63 -8.05 -9.95 4.96
C ASN A 63 -6.76 -10.06 4.12
N VAL A 64 -5.96 -11.08 4.40
CA VAL A 64 -4.69 -11.33 3.68
C VAL A 64 -4.90 -11.55 2.17
N LEU A 65 -6.01 -12.17 1.75
CA LEU A 65 -6.28 -12.40 0.33
C LEU A 65 -6.60 -11.08 -0.39
N ASP A 66 -7.27 -10.15 0.29
CA ASP A 66 -7.56 -8.82 -0.25
C ASP A 66 -6.28 -7.99 -0.41
N LEU A 67 -5.38 -8.07 0.58
CA LEU A 67 -4.03 -7.50 0.52
C LEU A 67 -3.24 -8.08 -0.67
N GLU A 68 -3.09 -9.40 -0.74
CA GLU A 68 -2.32 -10.07 -1.80
C GLU A 68 -2.89 -9.74 -3.18
N SER A 69 -4.21 -9.82 -3.31
CA SER A 69 -4.93 -9.43 -4.51
C SER A 69 -4.66 -7.98 -4.92
N GLY A 70 -4.69 -7.06 -3.95
CA GLY A 70 -4.41 -5.64 -4.14
C GLY A 70 -3.03 -5.41 -4.77
N ILE A 71 -2.03 -6.19 -4.36
CA ILE A 71 -0.68 -6.14 -4.95
C ILE A 71 -0.67 -6.83 -6.32
N LEU A 72 -1.18 -8.06 -6.44
CA LEU A 72 -1.06 -8.84 -7.68
C LEU A 72 -1.76 -8.17 -8.86
N ARG A 73 -2.89 -7.49 -8.61
CA ARG A 73 -3.71 -6.81 -9.62
C ARG A 73 -3.52 -5.28 -9.64
N GLY A 74 -2.61 -4.79 -8.81
CA GLY A 74 -2.40 -3.35 -8.62
C GLY A 74 -1.36 -2.72 -9.54
N SER A 75 -1.27 -1.40 -9.39
CA SER A 75 -0.28 -0.52 -10.01
C SER A 75 0.26 0.47 -8.97
N ILE A 76 1.54 0.84 -9.08
CA ILE A 76 2.14 1.87 -8.24
C ILE A 76 1.64 3.24 -8.70
N LEU A 77 1.04 4.01 -7.79
CA LEU A 77 0.61 5.38 -8.01
C LEU A 77 1.75 6.37 -7.82
N GLU A 78 2.53 6.21 -6.75
CA GLU A 78 3.66 7.08 -6.43
C GLU A 78 4.75 6.34 -5.67
N VAL A 79 5.98 6.85 -5.76
CA VAL A 79 7.12 6.40 -4.96
C VAL A 79 7.67 7.60 -4.19
N ARG A 80 7.59 7.56 -2.86
CA ARG A 80 8.18 8.57 -1.98
C ARG A 80 9.50 8.07 -1.41
N ARG A 81 10.52 8.91 -1.44
CA ARG A 81 11.79 8.66 -0.75
C ARG A 81 11.71 9.35 0.61
N ASP A 82 11.82 8.56 1.65
CA ASP A 82 11.98 9.04 3.02
C ASP A 82 13.30 9.83 3.10
N ARG A 83 13.24 11.06 3.63
CA ARG A 83 14.38 11.99 3.59
C ARG A 83 15.49 11.60 4.55
N GLU A 84 15.14 10.97 5.67
CA GLU A 84 16.08 10.63 6.75
C GLU A 84 16.69 9.26 6.54
N THR A 85 15.87 8.28 6.15
CA THR A 85 16.30 6.88 6.00
C THR A 85 16.71 6.52 4.57
N HIS A 86 16.43 7.40 3.61
CA HIS A 86 16.53 7.15 2.16
C HIS A 86 15.70 5.95 1.67
N GLU A 87 14.82 5.40 2.50
CA GLU A 87 13.96 4.28 2.13
C GLU A 87 12.90 4.74 1.11
N ARG A 88 12.67 3.92 0.08
CA ARG A 88 11.61 4.17 -0.91
C ARG A 88 10.34 3.44 -0.49
N LYS A 89 9.28 4.20 -0.25
CA LYS A 89 7.92 3.72 -0.01
C LYS A 89 7.12 3.90 -1.30
N CYS A 90 6.41 2.86 -1.71
CA CYS A 90 5.54 2.87 -2.89
C CYS A 90 4.10 2.85 -2.42
N ARG A 91 3.24 3.67 -3.02
CA ARG A 91 1.79 3.55 -2.86
C ARG A 91 1.24 2.72 -4.00
N VAL A 92 0.71 1.55 -3.69
CA VAL A 92 0.09 0.63 -4.64
C VAL A 92 -1.42 0.77 -4.52
N ARG A 93 -2.11 0.99 -5.64
CA ARG A 93 -3.57 0.88 -5.70
C ARG A 93 -3.93 -0.37 -6.47
N GLY A 94 -4.83 -1.16 -5.90
CA GLY A 94 -5.34 -2.37 -6.52
C GLY A 94 -6.82 -2.59 -6.22
N VAL A 95 -7.24 -3.83 -6.44
CA VAL A 95 -8.61 -4.29 -6.21
C VAL A 95 -8.58 -5.57 -5.38
N THR A 96 -9.51 -5.68 -4.44
CA THR A 96 -9.70 -6.87 -3.59
C THR A 96 -10.38 -8.01 -4.35
N THR A 97 -10.46 -9.19 -3.74
CA THR A 97 -11.13 -10.37 -4.32
C THR A 97 -12.58 -10.09 -4.71
N TYR A 98 -13.24 -9.19 -3.96
CA TYR A 98 -14.63 -8.77 -4.17
C TYR A 98 -14.79 -7.44 -4.91
N GLY A 99 -13.70 -6.89 -5.47
CA GLY A 99 -13.76 -5.68 -6.31
C GLY A 99 -13.77 -4.35 -5.56
N ARG A 100 -13.63 -4.33 -4.23
CA ARG A 100 -13.35 -3.10 -3.45
C ARG A 100 -11.98 -2.54 -3.82
N LEU A 101 -11.84 -1.21 -3.78
CA LEU A 101 -10.53 -0.58 -3.92
C LEU A 101 -9.71 -0.77 -2.65
N ILE A 102 -8.40 -0.85 -2.81
CA ILE A 102 -7.46 -1.00 -1.69
C ILE A 102 -6.16 -0.28 -2.05
N GLU A 103 -5.66 0.54 -1.14
CA GLU A 103 -4.36 1.17 -1.22
C GLU A 103 -3.41 0.58 -0.17
N GLN A 104 -2.18 0.33 -0.59
CA GLN A 104 -1.15 -0.25 0.26
C GLN A 104 0.12 0.59 0.16
N ILE A 105 0.67 0.98 1.30
CA ILE A 105 2.01 1.56 1.36
C ILE A 105 2.99 0.45 1.66
N VAL A 106 3.92 0.23 0.72
CA VAL A 106 4.86 -0.87 0.78
C VAL A 106 6.29 -0.39 0.57
N ARG A 107 7.26 -1.15 1.06
CA ARG A 107 8.67 -0.94 0.71
C ARG A 107 9.38 -2.26 0.47
N LEU A 108 10.28 -2.28 -0.51
CA LEU A 108 11.16 -3.42 -0.75
C LEU A 108 12.45 -3.24 0.07
N ARG A 109 12.75 -4.20 0.95
CA ARG A 109 14.05 -4.24 1.64
C ARG A 109 15.16 -4.77 0.74
N PHE A 110 16.38 -4.38 1.05
CA PHE A 110 17.56 -5.07 0.53
C PHE A 110 17.51 -6.54 0.99
N GLY A 111 17.65 -7.50 0.07
CA GLY A 111 17.39 -8.91 0.32
C GLY A 111 16.03 -9.43 -0.16
N GLY A 112 15.18 -8.58 -0.73
CA GLY A 112 13.99 -9.01 -1.49
C GLY A 112 12.80 -9.46 -0.65
N THR A 113 12.63 -8.89 0.54
CA THR A 113 11.39 -9.00 1.32
C THR A 113 10.57 -7.74 1.14
N LEU A 114 9.29 -7.89 0.82
CA LEU A 114 8.34 -6.79 0.77
C LEU A 114 7.77 -6.53 2.17
N VAL A 115 7.84 -5.29 2.63
CA VAL A 115 7.25 -4.88 3.91
C VAL A 115 5.98 -4.10 3.60
N ILE A 116 4.85 -4.60 4.09
CA ILE A 116 3.56 -3.91 4.06
C ILE A 116 3.47 -3.04 5.30
N ILE A 117 3.37 -1.72 5.11
CA ILE A 117 3.49 -0.73 6.19
C ILE A 117 2.11 -0.30 6.70
N THR A 118 1.19 -0.04 5.77
CA THR A 118 -0.20 0.39 5.99
C THR A 118 -1.05 -0.07 4.81
N VAL A 119 -2.33 -0.34 5.06
CA VAL A 119 -3.31 -0.82 4.09
C VAL A 119 -4.65 -0.20 4.43
N TYR A 120 -5.30 0.47 3.47
CA TYR A 120 -6.56 1.15 3.72
C TYR A 120 -7.47 1.20 2.50
N GLU A 121 -8.76 1.45 2.74
CA GLU A 121 -9.73 1.78 1.69
C GLU A 121 -9.59 3.28 1.33
N PRO A 122 -9.35 3.63 0.04
CA PRO A 122 -9.07 5.00 -0.38
C PRO A 122 -10.28 5.93 -0.45
#